data_AF-A0A645J750-F1
#
_entry.id   AF-A0A645J750-F1
#
_cell.length_a   1.000
_cell.length_b   1.000
_cell.length_c   1.000
_cell.angle_alpha   90.00
_cell.angle_beta   90.00
_cell.angle_gamma   90.00
#
_symmetry.space_group_name_H-M   'P 1'
#
loop_
_entity.id
_entity.type
_entity.pdbx_description
1 polymer ?
#
loop_
_entity_poly.entity_id
_entity_poly.type
_entity_poly.pdbx_seq_one_letter_code
_entity_poly.pdbx_strand_id
1 'polypeptide(L)' 'MFEVLGDLEYLRFAELHRDIIRRFGRFPHRNAVLGRIPTPEELHFLAEGGFAG' A
#
# COMPACT_ATOMS: atom_id res chain seq x y z
N MET A 1 2.12 29.47 5.74
CA MET A 1 3.04 28.45 6.29
C MET A 1 2.25 27.15 6.51
N PHE A 2 1.94 26.42 5.43
CA PHE A 2 1.29 25.09 5.44
C PHE A 2 1.87 24.14 4.38
N GLU A 3 2.71 24.63 3.46
CA GLU A 3 3.17 23.88 2.29
C GLU A 3 4.16 22.75 2.64
N VAL A 4 5.08 22.98 3.58
CA VAL A 4 6.17 22.02 3.88
C VAL A 4 5.67 20.74 4.58
N LEU A 5 4.61 20.83 5.39
CA LEU A 5 4.03 19.67 6.09
C LEU A 5 3.22 18.77 5.15
N GLY A 6 2.54 19.36 4.16
CA GLY A 6 1.82 18.59 3.14
C GLY A 6 2.78 17.72 2.33
N ASP A 7 3.90 18.28 1.90
CA ASP A 7 4.90 17.58 1.07
C ASP A 7 5.53 16.38 1.79
N LEU A 8 5.78 16.48 3.09
CA LEU A 8 6.35 15.37 3.86
C LEU A 8 5.37 14.20 3.99
N GLU A 9 4.09 14.46 4.25
CA GLU A 9 3.08 13.40 4.31
C GLU A 9 2.88 12.76 2.95
N TYR A 10 2.79 13.55 1.86
CA TYR A 10 2.70 13.01 0.50
C TYR A 10 3.91 12.17 0.11
N LEU A 11 5.13 12.59 0.50
CA LEU A 11 6.33 11.82 0.26
C LEU A 11 6.28 10.47 0.98
N ARG A 12 5.90 10.47 2.27
CA ARG A 12 5.76 9.23 3.05
C ARG A 12 4.73 8.29 2.44
N PHE A 13 3.59 8.82 1.99
CA PHE A 13 2.61 8.01 1.26
C PHE A 13 3.19 7.46 -0.04
N ALA A 14 3.89 8.26 -0.84
CA ALA A 14 4.49 7.82 -2.08
C ALA A 14 5.53 6.70 -1.87
N GLU A 15 6.36 6.81 -0.84
CA GLU A 15 7.33 5.78 -0.46
C GLU A 15 6.64 4.48 -0.05
N LEU A 16 5.59 4.57 0.76
CA LEU A 16 4.84 3.40 1.18
C LEU A 16 4.16 2.69 0.00
N HIS A 17 3.58 3.44 -0.95
CA HIS A 17 3.03 2.86 -2.19
C HIS A 17 4.11 2.18 -3.03
N ARG A 18 5.27 2.83 -3.18
CA ARG A 18 6.41 2.26 -3.90
C ARG A 18 6.86 0.94 -3.29
N ASP A 19 6.93 0.87 -1.96
CA ASP A 19 7.43 -0.31 -1.27
C ASP A 19 6.46 -1.49 -1.37
N ILE A 20 5.15 -1.24 -1.35
CA ILE A 20 4.11 -2.26 -1.61
C ILE A 20 4.24 -2.81 -3.03
N ILE A 21 4.34 -1.93 -4.03
CA ILE A 21 4.53 -2.35 -5.42
C ILE A 21 5.84 -3.10 -5.60
N ARG A 22 6.92 -2.66 -4.94
CA ARG A 22 8.21 -3.37 -4.98
C ARG A 22 8.13 -4.77 -4.36
N ARG A 23 7.36 -4.93 -3.28
CA ARG A 23 7.23 -6.22 -2.57
C ARG A 23 6.29 -7.20 -3.28
N PHE A 24 5.14 -6.74 -3.76
CA PHE A 24 4.07 -7.60 -4.26
C PHE A 24 3.83 -7.47 -5.78
N GLY A 25 4.42 -6.46 -6.44
CA GLY A 25 4.17 -6.13 -7.85
C GLY A 25 2.79 -5.51 -8.11
N ARG A 26 1.95 -5.39 -7.09
CA ARG A 26 0.56 -4.92 -7.13
C ARG A 26 0.12 -4.46 -5.74
N PHE A 27 -1.10 -3.92 -5.64
CA PHE A 27 -1.71 -3.56 -4.36
C PHE A 27 -2.61 -4.70 -3.83
N PRO A 28 -2.23 -5.40 -2.74
CA PRO A 28 -2.99 -6.53 -2.23
C PRO A 28 -4.44 -6.22 -1.84
N HIS A 29 -4.70 -4.99 -1.35
CA HIS A 29 -6.06 -4.57 -0.98
C HIS A 29 -7.02 -4.53 -2.19
N ARG A 30 -6.49 -4.45 -3.43
CA ARG A 30 -7.30 -4.48 -4.66
C ARG A 30 -7.50 -5.89 -5.21
N ASN A 31 -6.99 -6.92 -4.55
CA ASN A 31 -7.11 -8.28 -5.07
C ASN A 31 -8.58 -8.71 -5.18
N ALA A 32 -9.39 -8.43 -4.15
CA ALA A 32 -10.82 -8.80 -4.15
C ALA A 32 -11.62 -8.11 -5.27
N VAL A 33 -11.47 -6.80 -5.43
CA VAL A 33 -12.21 -6.03 -6.47
C VAL A 33 -11.75 -6.38 -7.89
N LEU A 34 -10.52 -6.85 -8.06
CA LEU A 34 -9.98 -7.29 -9.35
C LEU A 34 -10.10 -8.81 -9.58
N GLY A 35 -10.77 -9.55 -8.70
CA GLY A 35 -10.96 -11.00 -8.82
C GLY A 35 -9.66 -11.82 -8.74
N ARG A 36 -8.61 -11.28 -8.11
CA ARG A 36 -7.31 -11.93 -7.97
C ARG A 36 -7.27 -12.77 -6.70
N ILE A 37 -6.66 -13.95 -6.79
CA ILE A 37 -6.39 -14.78 -5.62
C ILE A 37 -5.15 -14.20 -4.90
N PRO A 38 -5.25 -13.81 -3.62
CA PRO A 38 -4.12 -13.31 -2.87
C PRO A 38 -3.15 -14.44 -2.50
N THR A 39 -1.85 -14.15 -2.43
CA THR A 39 -0.86 -15.08 -1.88
C THR A 39 -0.92 -15.13 -0.34
N PRO A 40 -0.34 -16.15 0.31
CA PRO A 40 -0.25 -16.18 1.78
C PRO A 40 0.43 -14.94 2.38
N GLU A 41 1.46 -14.42 1.73
CA GLU A 41 2.17 -13.21 2.17
C GLU A 41 1.30 -11.95 2.04
N GLU A 42 0.50 -11.87 0.97
CA GLU A 42 -0.47 -10.80 0.77
C GLU A 42 -1.59 -10.86 1.83
N LEU A 43 -2.07 -12.06 2.16
CA LEU A 43 -3.07 -12.27 3.22
C LEU A 43 -2.54 -11.86 4.58
N HIS A 44 -1.31 -12.25 4.91
CA HIS A 44 -0.68 -11.86 6.17
C HIS A 44 -0.49 -10.34 6.26
N PHE A 45 0.01 -9.72 5.19
CA PHE A 45 0.15 -8.26 5.10
C PHE A 45 -1.19 -7.53 5.31
N LEU A 46 -2.28 -8.04 4.74
CA LEU A 46 -3.61 -7.46 4.95
C LEU A 46 -4.11 -7.68 6.38
N ALA A 47 -3.84 -8.84 6.99
CA ALA A 47 -4.27 -9.18 8.33
C ALA A 47 -3.57 -8.32 9.42
N GLU A 48 -2.33 -7.92 9.19
CA GLU A 48 -1.56 -7.05 10.11
C GLU A 48 -2.00 -5.57 10.07
N GLY A 49 -3.09 -5.25 9.37
CA GLY A 49 -3.51 -3.86 9.17
C GLY A 49 -2.61 -3.14 8.16
N GLY A 50 -2.17 -3.86 7.12
CA GLY A 50 -1.42 -3.30 6.00
C GLY A 50 -2.14 -2.13 5.33
N PHE A 51 -1.57 -1.64 4.24
CA PHE A 51 -2.06 -0.40 3.65
C PHE A 51 -3.49 -0.47 3.12
N ALA A 52 -4.35 0.34 3.74
CA ALA A 52 -5.66 0.72 3.26
C ALA A 52 -5.59 2.18 2.81
N GLY A 53 -5.49 2.38 1.49
CA GLY A 53 -5.62 3.68 0.84
C GLY A 53 -6.99 3.85 0.23
#